data_AF-A0A7S1RFH3-F1
#
_entry.id   AF-A0A7S1RFH3-F1
#
_cell.length_a   1.000
_cell.length_b   1.000
_cell.length_c   1.000
_cell.angle_alpha   90.00
_cell.angle_beta   90.00
_cell.angle_gamma   90.00
#
_symmetry.space_group_name_H-M   'P 1'
#
loop_
_entity.id
_entity.type
_entity.pdbx_description
1 polymer ?
#
loop_
_entity_poly.entity_id
_entity_poly.type
_entity_poly.pdbx_seq_one_letter_code
_entity_poly.pdbx_strand_id
1 'polypeptide(L)'
;ASGAGDAPVGNFRSLKEATPEEWAKMTTRFNQLATPDLVADRTISLFKKLVGVNIGNLVDQATHGLQTATRAHRDGADEETVVCALLHDLGEMMSPVNHGEIAAGLLRWRGSERRAWLPSPQECSQ
;
A
#
# COMPACT_ATOMS: atom_id res chain seq x y z
N ALA A 1 -11.63 -16.73 -9.17
CA ALA A 1 -12.97 -16.60 -9.78
C ALA A 1 -13.48 -15.19 -9.52
N SER A 2 -13.52 -14.32 -10.54
CA SER A 2 -13.85 -12.89 -10.39
C SER A 2 -15.04 -12.53 -11.30
N GLY A 3 -16.23 -13.02 -10.96
CA GLY A 3 -17.45 -12.78 -11.75
C GLY A 3 -18.27 -11.57 -11.31
N ALA A 4 -18.09 -11.06 -10.08
CA ALA A 4 -18.83 -9.90 -9.57
C ALA A 4 -18.14 -8.55 -9.88
N GLY A 5 -17.08 -8.59 -10.71
CA GLY A 5 -16.15 -7.51 -11.04
C GLY A 5 -16.74 -6.32 -11.79
N ASP A 6 -17.56 -6.64 -12.78
CA ASP A 6 -17.49 -5.98 -14.09
C ASP A 6 -18.83 -5.38 -14.55
N ALA A 7 -19.85 -5.41 -13.69
CA ALA A 7 -21.13 -4.79 -14.02
C ALA A 7 -20.99 -3.25 -14.07
N PRO A 8 -21.49 -2.58 -15.12
CA PRO A 8 -21.46 -1.13 -15.21
C PRO A 8 -22.14 -0.48 -14.00
N VAL A 9 -21.47 0.50 -13.39
CA VAL A 9 -22.00 1.29 -12.26
C VAL A 9 -22.96 2.40 -12.71
N GLY A 10 -23.01 2.70 -14.00
CA GLY A 10 -23.86 3.69 -14.66
C GLY A 10 -23.64 3.72 -16.17
N ASN A 11 -24.38 4.57 -16.88
CA ASN A 11 -24.25 4.80 -18.32
C ASN A 11 -24.05 6.31 -18.61
N PHE A 12 -22.97 6.87 -18.08
CA PHE A 12 -22.57 8.27 -18.26
C PHE A 12 -21.22 8.37 -18.99
N ARG A 13 -21.01 9.45 -19.75
CA ARG A 13 -19.73 9.72 -20.45
C ARG A 13 -18.84 10.71 -19.72
N SER A 14 -19.39 11.42 -18.74
CA SER A 14 -18.64 12.27 -17.81
C SER A 14 -19.22 12.18 -16.39
N LEU A 15 -18.40 12.39 -15.35
CA LEU A 15 -18.87 12.33 -13.95
C LEU A 15 -19.99 13.36 -13.64
N LYS A 16 -20.11 14.42 -14.44
CA LYS A 16 -21.17 15.43 -14.29
C LYS A 16 -22.55 14.94 -14.73
N GLU A 17 -22.59 13.92 -15.59
CA GLU A 17 -23.83 13.32 -16.09
C GLU A 17 -24.39 12.23 -15.15
N ALA A 18 -23.59 11.76 -14.18
CA ALA A 18 -23.98 10.67 -13.30
C ALA A 18 -25.16 11.06 -12.40
N THR A 19 -26.20 10.23 -12.39
CA THR A 19 -27.37 10.44 -11.54
C THR A 19 -27.06 10.09 -10.08
N PRO A 20 -27.84 10.60 -9.10
CA PRO A 20 -27.68 10.20 -7.70
C PRO A 20 -27.72 8.68 -7.47
N GLU A 21 -28.54 7.94 -8.22
CA GLU A 21 -28.61 6.48 -8.15
C GLU A 21 -27.34 5.80 -8.68
N GLU A 22 -26.72 6.36 -9.71
CA GLU A 22 -25.44 5.86 -10.25
C GLU A 22 -24.29 6.15 -9.28
N TRP A 23 -24.28 7.33 -8.64
CA TRP A 23 -23.35 7.64 -7.55
C TRP A 23 -23.49 6.67 -6.38
N ALA A 24 -24.73 6.31 -6.00
CA ALA A 24 -24.99 5.32 -4.96
C ALA A 24 -24.41 3.96 -5.36
N LYS A 25 -24.63 3.49 -6.59
CA LYS A 25 -24.06 2.24 -7.11
C LYS A 25 -22.53 2.26 -7.12
N MET A 26 -21.91 3.36 -7.57
CA MET A 26 -20.46 3.54 -7.53
C MET A 26 -19.92 3.41 -6.10
N THR A 27 -20.58 4.05 -5.14
CA THR A 27 -20.19 4.02 -3.72
C THR A 27 -20.32 2.62 -3.14
N THR A 28 -21.44 1.94 -3.39
CA THR A 28 -21.63 0.54 -2.99
C THR A 28 -20.52 -0.35 -3.57
N ARG A 29 -20.19 -0.17 -4.85
CA ARG A 29 -19.13 -0.93 -5.51
C ARG A 29 -17.76 -0.64 -4.91
N PHE A 30 -17.44 0.62 -4.68
CA PHE A 30 -16.20 1.03 -4.03
C PHE A 30 -16.06 0.37 -2.65
N ASN A 31 -17.11 0.41 -1.82
CA ASN A 31 -17.10 -0.19 -0.49
C ASN A 31 -16.88 -1.71 -0.52
N GLN A 32 -17.41 -2.41 -1.53
CA GLN A 32 -17.15 -3.85 -1.73
C GLN A 32 -15.69 -4.13 -2.12
N LEU A 33 -15.02 -3.17 -2.76
CA LEU A 33 -13.63 -3.30 -3.19
C LEU A 33 -12.63 -2.77 -2.15
N ALA A 34 -13.06 -1.93 -1.22
CA ALA A 34 -12.22 -1.27 -0.22
C ALA A 34 -12.16 -2.04 1.13
N THR A 35 -12.44 -3.35 1.12
CA THR A 35 -12.40 -4.17 2.34
C THR A 35 -10.97 -4.39 2.84
N PRO A 36 -10.77 -4.57 4.17
CA PRO A 36 -9.52 -5.02 4.81
C PRO A 36 -8.69 -6.01 4.02
N ASP A 37 -9.32 -7.10 3.61
CA ASP A 37 -8.65 -8.22 2.97
C ASP A 37 -8.22 -7.87 1.53
N LEU A 38 -9.09 -7.24 0.75
CA LEU A 38 -8.77 -6.87 -0.64
C LEU A 38 -7.67 -5.81 -0.71
N VAL A 39 -7.63 -4.88 0.24
CA VAL A 39 -6.54 -3.90 0.31
C VAL A 39 -5.25 -4.59 0.75
N ALA A 40 -5.29 -5.52 1.71
CA ALA A 40 -4.10 -6.31 2.08
C ALA A 40 -3.55 -7.11 0.89
N ASP A 41 -4.42 -7.78 0.12
CA ASP A 41 -4.05 -8.51 -1.09
C ASP A 41 -3.40 -7.60 -2.14
N ARG A 42 -3.93 -6.39 -2.34
CA ARG A 42 -3.34 -5.39 -3.25
C ARG A 42 -1.99 -4.91 -2.75
N THR A 43 -1.85 -4.62 -1.47
CA THR A 43 -0.58 -4.20 -0.86
C THR A 43 0.50 -5.26 -1.03
N ILE A 44 0.17 -6.53 -0.76
CA ILE A 44 1.08 -7.66 -0.99
C ILE A 44 1.43 -7.79 -2.48
N SER A 45 0.46 -7.60 -3.36
CA SER A 45 0.67 -7.63 -4.81
C SER A 45 1.61 -6.50 -5.29
N LEU A 46 1.51 -5.31 -4.70
CA LEU A 46 2.43 -4.20 -4.97
C LEU A 46 3.82 -4.51 -4.44
N PHE A 47 3.93 -5.05 -3.22
CA PHE A 47 5.23 -5.45 -2.66
C PHE A 47 5.95 -6.47 -3.56
N LYS A 48 5.23 -7.47 -4.08
CA LYS A 48 5.80 -8.45 -5.01
C LYS A 48 6.31 -7.84 -6.32
N LYS A 49 5.80 -6.67 -6.74
CA LYS A 49 6.29 -5.95 -7.91
C LYS A 49 7.61 -5.21 -7.66
N LEU A 50 8.08 -5.14 -6.41
CA LEU A 50 9.38 -4.57 -6.06
C LEU A 50 10.55 -5.52 -6.32
N VAL A 51 10.28 -6.80 -6.64
CA VAL A 51 11.32 -7.76 -7.04
C VAL A 51 11.99 -7.27 -8.33
N GLY A 52 13.31 -7.21 -8.32
CA GLY A 52 14.13 -6.68 -9.42
C GLY A 52 14.13 -5.15 -9.56
N VAL A 53 13.49 -4.40 -8.65
CA VAL A 53 13.53 -2.93 -8.64
C VAL A 53 14.70 -2.46 -7.77
N ASN A 54 15.73 -1.90 -8.38
CA ASN A 54 16.88 -1.32 -7.68
C ASN A 54 16.82 0.21 -7.73
N ILE A 55 16.80 0.85 -6.57
CA ILE A 55 16.80 2.31 -6.45
C ILE A 55 17.93 2.67 -5.48
N GLY A 56 19.14 2.85 -6.02
CA GLY A 56 20.33 3.21 -5.23
C GLY A 56 20.93 2.10 -4.35
N ASN A 57 20.26 0.94 -4.23
CA ASN A 57 20.65 -0.16 -3.35
C ASN A 57 21.29 -1.35 -4.09
N LEU A 58 22.13 -2.11 -3.37
CA LEU A 58 22.80 -3.33 -3.87
C LEU A 58 21.85 -4.51 -4.06
N VAL A 59 20.69 -4.47 -3.42
CA VAL A 59 19.61 -5.46 -3.54
C VAL A 59 18.36 -4.78 -4.05
N ASP A 60 17.42 -5.56 -4.58
CA ASP A 60 16.12 -5.02 -4.96
C ASP A 60 15.29 -4.61 -3.73
N GLN A 61 14.29 -3.76 -3.97
CA GLN A 61 13.45 -3.17 -2.92
C GLN A 61 12.64 -4.23 -2.14
N ALA A 62 12.22 -5.32 -2.80
CA ALA A 62 11.56 -6.43 -2.09
C ALA A 62 12.51 -7.13 -1.11
N THR A 63 13.76 -7.38 -1.53
CA THR A 63 14.80 -8.01 -0.72
C THR A 63 15.17 -7.12 0.46
N HIS A 64 15.34 -5.81 0.23
CA HIS A 64 15.57 -4.83 1.28
C HIS A 64 14.46 -4.86 2.33
N GLY A 65 13.19 -4.75 1.92
CA GLY A 65 12.04 -4.83 2.84
C GLY A 65 12.00 -6.14 3.64
N LEU A 66 12.26 -7.30 3.00
CA LEU A 66 12.34 -8.59 3.68
C LEU A 66 13.45 -8.65 4.72
N GLN A 67 14.63 -8.11 4.41
CA GLN A 67 15.75 -8.06 5.35
C GLN A 67 15.41 -7.20 6.56
N THR A 68 14.85 -6.02 6.36
CA THR A 68 14.45 -5.09 7.43
C THR A 68 13.37 -5.72 8.33
N ALA A 69 12.34 -6.30 7.75
CA ALA A 69 11.29 -7.00 8.49
C ALA A 69 11.83 -8.22 9.27
N THR A 70 12.76 -8.98 8.68
CA THR A 70 13.37 -10.15 9.32
C THR A 70 14.19 -9.74 10.55
N ARG A 71 14.93 -8.62 10.47
CA ARG A 71 15.67 -8.07 11.63
C ARG A 71 14.71 -7.66 12.73
N ALA A 72 13.69 -6.86 12.42
CA ALA A 72 12.67 -6.45 13.39
C ALA A 72 12.00 -7.65 14.07
N HIS A 73 11.65 -8.68 13.30
CA HIS A 73 11.04 -9.90 13.84
C HIS A 73 11.99 -10.66 14.80
N ARG A 74 13.28 -10.79 14.43
CA ARG A 74 14.29 -11.44 15.28
C ARG A 74 14.59 -10.67 16.55
N ASP A 75 14.43 -9.35 16.51
CA ASP A 75 14.59 -8.46 17.67
C ASP A 75 13.34 -8.45 18.57
N GLY A 76 12.32 -9.26 18.27
CA GLY A 76 11.12 -9.40 19.08
C GLY A 76 10.14 -8.23 18.95
N ALA A 77 10.20 -7.48 17.86
CA ALA A 77 9.24 -6.42 17.58
C ALA A 77 7.82 -6.97 17.40
N ASP A 78 6.81 -6.14 17.69
CA ASP A 78 5.41 -6.49 17.46
C ASP A 78 5.09 -6.65 15.97
N GLU A 79 4.00 -7.36 15.65
CA GLU A 79 3.61 -7.66 14.27
C GLU A 79 3.42 -6.39 13.42
N GLU A 80 2.90 -5.32 14.01
CA GLU A 80 2.69 -4.06 13.32
C GLU A 80 4.03 -3.44 12.89
N THR A 81 5.02 -3.46 13.78
CA THR A 81 6.37 -2.99 13.49
C THR A 81 7.03 -3.83 12.39
N VAL A 82 6.86 -5.16 12.43
CA VAL A 82 7.39 -6.06 11.38
C VAL A 82 6.74 -5.77 10.03
N VAL A 83 5.43 -5.53 9.98
CA VAL A 83 4.71 -5.17 8.75
C VAL A 83 5.10 -3.78 8.26
N CYS A 84 5.26 -2.80 9.15
CA CYS A 84 5.75 -1.47 8.78
C CYS A 84 7.17 -1.55 8.18
N ALA A 85 8.07 -2.31 8.81
CA ALA A 85 9.41 -2.56 8.31
C ALA A 85 9.41 -3.22 6.92
N LEU A 86 8.49 -4.16 6.67
CA LEU A 86 8.36 -4.82 5.37
C LEU A 86 7.94 -3.85 4.26
N LEU A 87 7.09 -2.87 4.59
CA LEU A 87 6.38 -2.04 3.61
C LEU A 87 6.84 -0.57 3.58
N HIS A 88 7.87 -0.20 4.35
CA HIS A 88 8.31 1.19 4.50
C HIS A 88 8.70 1.87 3.18
N ASP A 89 9.26 1.09 2.24
CA ASP A 89 9.73 1.59 0.94
C ASP A 89 8.75 1.33 -0.21
N LEU A 90 7.52 0.91 0.06
CA LEU A 90 6.55 0.64 -1.01
C LEU A 90 6.25 1.89 -1.88
N GLY A 91 6.51 3.09 -1.36
CA GLY A 91 6.38 4.35 -2.08
C GLY A 91 7.48 4.62 -3.12
N GLU A 92 8.60 3.90 -3.08
CA GLU A 92 9.79 4.16 -3.92
C GLU A 92 9.50 4.07 -5.42
N MET A 93 8.58 3.17 -5.82
CA MET A 93 8.18 3.03 -7.23
C MET A 93 7.41 4.24 -7.76
N MET A 94 6.74 5.00 -6.89
CA MET A 94 5.94 6.17 -7.28
C MET A 94 6.75 7.46 -7.19
N SER A 95 7.53 7.60 -6.11
CA SER A 95 8.34 8.80 -5.88
C SER A 95 9.39 8.51 -4.81
N PRO A 96 10.66 8.32 -5.22
CA PRO A 96 11.76 8.11 -4.28
C PRO A 96 11.95 9.26 -3.29
N VAL A 97 11.61 10.49 -3.67
CA VAL A 97 11.87 11.67 -2.83
C VAL A 97 10.94 11.75 -1.63
N ASN A 98 9.72 11.24 -1.73
CA ASN A 98 8.74 11.24 -0.62
C ASN A 98 8.10 9.86 -0.39
N HIS A 99 8.83 8.78 -0.70
CA HIS A 99 8.34 7.41 -0.62
C HIS A 99 7.79 7.08 0.78
N GLY A 100 8.44 7.57 1.84
CA GLY A 100 8.03 7.36 3.22
C GLY A 100 6.64 7.93 3.53
N GLU A 101 6.29 9.10 2.99
CA GLU A 101 4.95 9.68 3.15
C GLU A 101 3.87 8.85 2.45
N ILE A 102 4.21 8.31 1.28
CA ILE A 102 3.31 7.46 0.51
C ILE A 102 3.07 6.14 1.25
N ALA A 103 4.13 5.50 1.75
CA ALA A 103 4.03 4.30 2.58
C ALA A 103 3.23 4.58 3.87
N ALA A 104 3.46 5.72 4.52
CA ALA A 104 2.71 6.14 5.70
C ALA A 104 1.21 6.25 5.42
N GLY A 105 0.84 6.87 4.30
CA GLY A 105 -0.55 7.01 3.87
C GLY A 105 -1.23 5.66 3.68
N LEU A 106 -0.53 4.68 3.10
CA LEU A 106 -1.07 3.33 2.90
C LEU A 106 -1.24 2.57 4.22
N LEU A 107 -0.27 2.69 5.14
CA LEU A 107 -0.26 1.98 6.41
C LEU A 107 -1.14 2.64 7.50
N ARG A 108 -1.53 3.90 7.30
CA ARG A 108 -2.39 4.68 8.23
C ARG A 108 -3.74 4.03 8.51
N TRP A 109 -4.22 3.16 7.65
CA TRP A 109 -5.53 2.53 7.79
C TRP A 109 -5.63 1.55 8.99
N ARG A 110 -4.52 1.04 9.52
CA ARG A 110 -4.51 0.07 10.63
C ARG A 110 -4.55 0.67 12.04
N GLY A 111 -5.16 1.84 12.23
CA GLY A 111 -5.63 2.29 13.55
C GLY A 111 -4.62 2.61 14.68
N SER A 112 -3.33 2.29 14.59
CA SER A 112 -2.39 2.59 15.69
C SER A 112 -1.77 4.00 15.59
N GLU A 113 -1.59 4.66 16.73
CA GLU A 113 -0.97 5.98 16.81
C GLU A 113 0.56 5.95 16.64
N ARG A 114 1.17 4.75 16.50
CA ARG A 114 2.62 4.56 16.33
C ARG A 114 3.04 4.70 14.86
N ARG A 115 2.87 5.88 14.26
CA ARG A 115 3.18 6.11 12.84
C ARG A 115 3.99 7.37 12.54
N ALA A 116 4.78 7.82 13.52
CA ALA A 116 5.71 8.93 13.38
C ALA A 116 7.14 8.52 12.97
N TRP A 117 7.40 7.22 12.77
CA TRP A 117 8.75 6.65 12.63
C TRP A 117 9.08 6.14 11.23
N LEU A 118 8.28 6.43 10.20
CA LEU A 118 8.76 6.19 8.85
C LEU A 118 9.92 7.17 8.62
N PRO A 119 11.16 6.67 8.46
CA PRO A 119 12.34 7.50 8.37
C PRO A 119 12.16 8.54 7.26
N SER A 120 12.69 9.73 7.49
CA SER A 120 12.91 10.66 6.38
C SER A 120 13.84 10.00 5.36
N PRO A 121 13.81 10.39 4.06
CA PRO A 121 14.60 9.73 3.00
C PRO A 121 16.11 9.57 3.28
N GLN A 122 16.64 10.28 4.27
CA GLN A 122 18.05 10.24 4.66
C GLN A 122 18.38 9.09 5.64
N GLU A 123 17.42 8.60 6.41
CA GLU A 123 17.68 7.67 7.53
C GLU A 123 17.71 6.18 7.10
N CYS A 124 17.14 5.81 5.95
CA CYS A 124 17.25 4.44 5.40
C CYS A 124 18.65 4.07 4.87
N SER A 125 19.58 5.03 4.82
CA SER A 125 20.92 4.85 4.26
C SER A 125 22.02 4.55 5.29
N GLN A 126 21.65 4.30 6.56
CA GLN A 126 22.58 3.94 7.64
C GLN A 126 22.23 2.61 8.29
#